data_AF-J9G3L6-F1
#
_entry.id   AF-J9G3L6-F1
#
_cell.length_a   1.000
_cell.length_b   1.000
_cell.length_c   1.000
_cell.angle_alpha   90.00
_cell.angle_beta   90.00
_cell.angle_gamma   90.00
#
_symmetry.space_group_name_H-M   'P 1'
#
loop_
_entity.id
_entity.type
_entity.pdbx_description
1 polymer ?
#
loop_
_entity_poly.entity_id
_entity_poly.type
_entity_poly.pdbx_seq_one_letter_code
_entity_poly.pdbx_strand_id
1 'polypeptide(L)'
;MFEPFEYVEMRSMIEDAYPEESFAYPKFSVPTVIPGRTFLEKVFLLHEEFNRPGGCTRLDRLTRHMYDIEKMMDRDFAKEAMNDSEMYEDIVKHRQSLTAWSGLDYKLHKPSTIDFIPDETIRKELEKDYSKMQESFIYGHSLSYDELIARLKELQERFRSLTWEIESEFF
;
A
#
# COMPACT_ATOMS: atom_id res chain seq x y z
N MET A 1 -14.44 -15.91 -4.33
CA MET A 1 -14.42 -14.44 -4.15
C MET A 1 -13.97 -13.86 -5.48
N PHE A 2 -14.72 -12.92 -6.05
CA PHE A 2 -14.35 -12.24 -7.28
C PHE A 2 -13.34 -11.15 -6.88
N GLU A 3 -12.12 -11.18 -7.41
CA GLU A 3 -11.19 -10.06 -7.21
C GLU A 3 -11.72 -8.87 -8.00
N PRO A 4 -12.02 -7.72 -7.35
CA PRO A 4 -12.54 -6.57 -8.06
C PRO A 4 -11.45 -6.02 -8.97
N PHE A 5 -11.80 -5.85 -10.23
CA PHE A 5 -10.89 -5.39 -11.27
C PHE A 5 -11.52 -4.28 -12.10
N GLU A 6 -10.67 -3.48 -12.72
CA GLU A 6 -11.04 -2.50 -13.73
C GLU A 6 -10.24 -2.72 -15.02
N TYR A 7 -10.83 -2.36 -16.15
CA TYR A 7 -10.15 -2.40 -17.43
C TYR A 7 -9.35 -1.11 -17.64
N VAL A 8 -8.05 -1.25 -17.89
CA VAL A 8 -7.16 -0.12 -18.19
C VAL A 8 -6.64 -0.26 -19.61
N GLU A 9 -6.74 0.83 -20.37
CA GLU A 9 -6.19 0.92 -21.73
C GLU A 9 -4.68 1.15 -21.67
N MET A 10 -3.91 0.20 -22.19
CA MET A 10 -2.45 0.20 -22.15
C MET A 10 -1.86 0.16 -23.56
N ARG A 11 -0.65 0.73 -23.70
CA ARG A 11 0.28 0.49 -24.81
C ARG A 11 1.71 0.75 -24.31
N SER A 12 2.73 0.44 -25.10
CA SER A 12 4.11 0.65 -24.66
C SER A 12 4.46 2.14 -24.61
N MET A 13 5.43 2.49 -23.76
CA MET A 13 5.91 3.88 -23.63
C MET A 13 6.45 4.46 -24.93
N ILE A 14 7.02 3.60 -25.80
CA ILE A 14 7.56 4.05 -27.10
C ILE A 14 6.42 4.43 -28.04
N GLU A 15 5.31 3.67 -28.04
CA GLU A 15 4.13 3.99 -28.85
C GLU A 15 3.36 5.19 -28.30
N ASP A 16 3.44 5.45 -26.99
CA ASP A 16 2.96 6.70 -26.40
C ASP A 16 3.78 7.92 -26.84
N ALA A 17 5.10 7.78 -26.89
CA ALA A 17 6.00 8.84 -27.33
C ALA A 17 5.93 9.10 -28.84
N TYR A 18 5.66 8.06 -29.64
CA TYR A 18 5.68 8.10 -31.10
C TYR A 18 4.41 7.48 -31.70
N PRO A 19 3.23 8.10 -31.51
CA PRO A 19 1.94 7.50 -31.88
C PRO A 19 1.72 7.37 -33.39
N GLU A 20 2.45 8.13 -34.22
CA GLU A 20 2.31 8.16 -35.68
C GLU A 20 3.28 7.23 -36.42
N GLU A 21 4.19 6.57 -35.70
CA GLU A 21 5.19 5.71 -36.32
C GLU A 21 4.61 4.37 -36.76
N SER A 22 5.19 3.76 -37.80
CA SER A 22 4.67 2.51 -38.38
C SER A 22 4.68 1.31 -37.43
N PHE A 23 5.44 1.39 -36.33
CA PHE A 23 5.47 0.37 -35.29
C PHE A 23 4.42 0.58 -34.19
N ALA A 24 3.68 1.69 -34.21
CA ALA A 24 2.72 2.03 -33.16
C ALA A 24 1.43 1.22 -33.29
N TYR A 25 1.11 0.43 -32.27
CA TYR A 25 -0.15 -0.29 -32.17
C TYR A 25 -1.20 0.52 -31.38
N PRO A 26 -2.50 0.27 -31.63
CA PRO A 26 -3.58 0.81 -30.80
C PRO A 26 -3.45 0.39 -29.34
N LYS A 27 -4.07 1.17 -28.45
CA LYS A 27 -4.22 0.74 -27.05
C LYS A 27 -5.03 -0.56 -26.97
N PHE A 28 -4.69 -1.38 -25.99
CA PHE A 28 -5.40 -2.61 -25.68
C PHE A 28 -5.85 -2.61 -24.23
N SER A 29 -6.98 -3.28 -23.99
CA SER A 29 -7.60 -3.34 -22.68
C SER A 29 -7.03 -4.46 -21.83
N VAL A 30 -6.62 -4.14 -20.60
CA VAL A 30 -6.08 -5.10 -19.63
C VAL A 30 -6.92 -5.07 -18.36
N PRO A 31 -7.42 -6.22 -17.87
CA PRO A 31 -8.02 -6.28 -16.55
C PRO A 31 -6.94 -6.11 -15.48
N THR A 32 -7.11 -5.13 -14.60
CA THR A 32 -6.18 -4.82 -13.51
C THR A 32 -6.90 -4.80 -12.18
N VAL A 33 -6.21 -5.20 -11.11
CA VAL A 33 -6.75 -5.06 -9.75
C VAL A 33 -6.96 -3.58 -9.43
N ILE A 34 -8.06 -3.25 -8.77
CA ILE A 34 -8.35 -1.86 -8.39
C ILE A 34 -7.19 -1.29 -7.54
N PRO A 35 -6.61 -0.13 -7.90
CA PRO A 35 -5.47 0.47 -7.18
C PRO A 35 -5.73 0.72 -5.70
N GLY A 36 -6.96 1.10 -5.34
CA GLY A 36 -7.38 1.30 -3.96
C GLY A 36 -7.22 0.05 -3.08
N ARG A 37 -7.56 -1.13 -3.61
CA ARG A 37 -7.33 -2.41 -2.92
C ARG A 37 -5.84 -2.68 -2.72
N THR A 38 -5.04 -2.47 -3.76
CA THR A 38 -3.58 -2.64 -3.68
C THR A 38 -2.96 -1.72 -2.63
N PHE A 39 -3.46 -0.48 -2.53
CA PHE A 39 -3.04 0.48 -1.51
C PHE A 39 -3.34 -0.05 -0.09
N LEU A 40 -4.57 -0.47 0.20
CA LEU A 40 -4.95 -1.03 1.50
C LEU A 40 -4.16 -2.30 1.85
N GLU A 41 -3.98 -3.22 0.89
CA GLU A 41 -3.20 -4.45 1.11
C GLU A 41 -1.75 -4.17 1.51
N LYS A 42 -1.13 -3.12 0.94
CA LYS A 42 0.23 -2.70 1.35
C LYS A 42 0.23 -2.11 2.76
N VAL A 43 -0.76 -1.30 3.11
CA VAL A 43 -0.90 -0.73 4.46
C VAL A 43 -1.05 -1.86 5.49
N PHE A 44 -1.91 -2.84 5.24
CA PHE A 44 -2.11 -3.99 6.13
C PHE A 44 -0.88 -4.87 6.23
N LEU A 45 -0.17 -5.10 5.13
CA LEU A 45 1.09 -5.83 5.15
C LEU A 45 2.11 -5.17 6.08
N LEU A 46 2.28 -3.84 5.99
CA LEU A 46 3.19 -3.12 6.88
C LEU A 46 2.71 -3.15 8.34
N HIS A 47 1.40 -3.01 8.57
CA HIS A 47 0.83 -3.14 9.91
C HIS A 47 1.16 -4.49 10.55
N GLU A 48 0.95 -5.57 9.80
CA GLU A 48 1.20 -6.93 10.26
C GLU A 48 2.69 -7.20 10.51
N GLU A 49 3.59 -6.72 9.64
CA GLU A 49 5.02 -6.93 9.80
C GLU A 49 5.63 -6.13 10.95
N PHE A 50 5.20 -4.88 11.17
CA PHE A 50 5.74 -4.05 12.24
C PHE A 50 5.16 -4.38 13.62
N ASN A 51 3.99 -5.01 13.68
CA ASN A 51 3.37 -5.45 14.94
C ASN A 51 3.60 -6.93 15.25
N ARG A 52 4.43 -7.63 14.46
CA ARG A 52 4.71 -9.05 14.69
C ARG A 52 5.50 -9.25 15.99
N PRO A 53 5.07 -10.14 16.92
CA PRO A 53 5.83 -10.54 18.08
C PRO A 53 7.21 -11.09 17.69
N GLY A 54 8.25 -10.58 18.34
CA GLY A 54 9.63 -10.90 17.98
C GLY A 54 10.21 -10.05 16.85
N GLY A 55 9.44 -9.10 16.33
CA GLY A 55 9.85 -8.18 15.27
C GLY A 55 9.57 -8.71 13.86
N CYS A 56 9.82 -7.84 12.88
CA CYS A 56 9.62 -8.17 11.48
C CYS A 56 10.53 -9.33 11.05
N THR A 57 9.97 -10.29 10.32
CA THR A 57 10.71 -11.48 9.87
C THR A 57 11.63 -11.20 8.68
N ARG A 58 11.31 -10.18 7.87
CA ARG A 58 12.05 -9.84 6.67
C ARG A 58 11.99 -8.34 6.40
N LEU A 59 13.08 -7.65 6.70
CA LEU A 59 13.22 -6.21 6.46
C LEU A 59 13.55 -5.87 4.99
N ASP A 60 14.11 -6.83 4.24
CA ASP A 60 14.49 -6.63 2.83
C ASP A 60 13.26 -6.39 1.96
N ARG A 61 13.29 -5.28 1.19
CA ARG A 61 12.24 -4.81 0.26
C ARG A 61 10.99 -4.24 0.93
N LEU A 62 10.93 -4.13 2.27
CA LEU A 62 9.78 -3.51 2.94
C LEU A 62 9.65 -2.03 2.61
N THR A 63 10.76 -1.33 2.43
CA THR A 63 10.74 0.10 2.11
C THR A 63 10.15 0.39 0.74
N ARG A 64 10.06 -0.61 -0.16
CA ARG A 64 9.28 -0.49 -1.39
C ARG A 64 7.79 -0.32 -1.12
N HIS A 65 7.24 -1.06 -0.16
CA HIS A 65 5.83 -0.90 0.21
C HIS A 65 5.59 0.48 0.82
N MET A 66 6.50 0.95 1.66
CA MET A 66 6.46 2.30 2.24
C MET A 66 6.45 3.38 1.15
N TYR A 67 7.35 3.27 0.17
CA TYR A 67 7.41 4.18 -0.98
C TYR A 67 6.15 4.12 -1.85
N ASP A 68 5.67 2.92 -2.18
CA ASP A 68 4.45 2.75 -2.98
C ASP A 68 3.26 3.43 -2.28
N ILE A 69 3.12 3.26 -0.96
CA ILE A 69 2.07 3.92 -0.15
C ILE A 69 2.20 5.44 -0.25
N GLU A 70 3.40 6.00 -0.09
CA GLU A 70 3.62 7.44 -0.22
C GLU A 70 3.24 7.97 -1.60
N LYS A 71 3.48 7.20 -2.67
CA LYS A 71 3.08 7.59 -4.03
C LYS A 71 1.58 7.49 -4.30
N MET A 72 0.87 6.67 -3.54
CA MET A 72 -0.55 6.43 -3.71
C MET A 72 -1.44 7.27 -2.78
N MET A 73 -0.96 7.64 -1.60
CA MET A 73 -1.81 8.16 -0.50
C MET A 73 -2.58 9.46 -0.77
N ASP A 74 -2.17 10.26 -1.75
CA ASP A 74 -2.87 11.50 -2.14
C ASP A 74 -3.77 11.35 -3.37
N ARG A 75 -3.78 10.17 -3.98
CA ARG A 75 -4.63 9.85 -5.13
C ARG A 75 -6.07 9.63 -4.68
N ASP A 76 -7.01 9.93 -5.57
CA ASP A 76 -8.44 9.84 -5.24
C ASP A 76 -8.86 8.40 -4.93
N PHE A 77 -8.35 7.41 -5.68
CA PHE A 77 -8.59 6.00 -5.41
C PHE A 77 -8.15 5.56 -3.99
N ALA A 78 -7.12 6.19 -3.41
CA ALA A 78 -6.66 5.85 -2.07
C ALA A 78 -7.61 6.43 -1.02
N LYS A 79 -8.05 7.68 -1.20
CA LYS A 79 -9.05 8.32 -0.34
C LYS A 79 -10.39 7.60 -0.41
N GLU A 80 -10.83 7.20 -1.60
CA GLU A 80 -12.05 6.43 -1.82
C GLU A 80 -11.96 5.08 -1.10
N ALA A 81 -10.88 4.31 -1.31
CA ALA A 81 -10.69 3.01 -0.65
C ALA A 81 -10.62 3.12 0.89
N MET A 82 -10.06 4.20 1.43
CA MET A 82 -10.06 4.45 2.88
C MET A 82 -11.48 4.67 3.45
N ASN A 83 -12.39 5.26 2.66
CA ASN A 83 -13.76 5.54 3.09
C ASN A 83 -14.74 4.40 2.72
N ASP A 84 -14.32 3.44 1.91
CA ASP A 84 -15.08 2.23 1.60
C ASP A 84 -14.89 1.18 2.71
N SER A 85 -15.74 1.25 3.74
CA SER A 85 -15.68 0.34 4.90
C SER A 85 -15.90 -1.12 4.52
N GLU A 86 -16.74 -1.40 3.53
CA GLU A 86 -17.03 -2.77 3.07
C GLU A 86 -15.80 -3.38 2.39
N MET A 87 -15.18 -2.66 1.45
CA MET A 87 -13.94 -3.11 0.80
C MET A 87 -12.82 -3.30 1.82
N TYR A 88 -12.67 -2.37 2.76
CA TYR A 88 -11.66 -2.44 3.80
C TYR A 88 -11.81 -3.72 4.63
N GLU A 89 -13.01 -3.97 5.15
CA GLU A 89 -13.32 -5.16 5.93
C GLU A 89 -13.11 -6.45 5.16
N ASP A 90 -13.55 -6.49 3.90
CA ASP A 90 -13.43 -7.68 3.06
C ASP A 90 -11.96 -8.06 2.83
N ILE A 91 -11.08 -7.06 2.65
CA ILE A 91 -9.64 -7.30 2.55
C ILE A 91 -9.11 -7.85 3.87
N VAL A 92 -9.48 -7.27 5.02
CA VAL A 92 -9.02 -7.76 6.33
C VAL A 92 -9.50 -9.19 6.61
N LYS A 93 -10.77 -9.49 6.35
CA LYS A 93 -11.37 -10.84 6.46
C LYS A 93 -10.64 -11.85 5.56
N HIS A 94 -10.33 -11.45 4.32
CA HIS A 94 -9.59 -12.30 3.39
C HIS A 94 -8.18 -12.61 3.91
N ARG A 95 -7.46 -11.60 4.40
CA ARG A 95 -6.14 -11.75 5.03
C ARG A 95 -6.21 -12.64 6.27
N GLN A 96 -7.24 -12.49 7.12
CA GLN A 96 -7.48 -13.38 8.25
C GLN A 96 -7.55 -14.85 7.86
N SER A 97 -8.12 -15.17 6.69
CA SER A 97 -8.21 -16.55 6.22
C SER A 97 -6.90 -17.11 5.64
N LEU A 98 -6.06 -16.26 5.02
CA LEU A 98 -4.90 -16.71 4.23
C LEU A 98 -3.53 -16.38 4.83
N THR A 99 -3.40 -15.26 5.52
CA THR A 99 -2.13 -14.75 6.05
C THR A 99 -2.08 -14.76 7.57
N ALA A 100 -3.04 -15.44 8.23
CA ALA A 100 -3.02 -15.61 9.67
C ALA A 100 -1.74 -16.32 10.13
N TRP A 101 -1.06 -15.67 11.07
CA TRP A 101 0.00 -16.27 11.86
C TRP A 101 -0.36 -16.15 13.35
N SER A 102 0.20 -17.03 14.17
CA SER A 102 -0.16 -17.16 15.59
C SER A 102 0.11 -15.86 16.36
N GLY A 103 -0.96 -15.22 16.85
CA GLY A 103 -0.86 -14.01 17.67
C GLY A 103 -1.23 -12.71 16.96
N LEU A 104 -1.64 -12.75 15.69
CA LEU A 104 -2.19 -11.59 14.99
C LEU A 104 -3.65 -11.35 15.40
N ASP A 105 -3.93 -10.21 16.02
CA ASP A 105 -5.29 -9.77 16.35
C ASP A 105 -5.84 -8.87 15.24
N TYR A 106 -6.70 -9.44 14.39
CA TYR A 106 -7.30 -8.72 13.26
C TYR A 106 -8.26 -7.59 13.67
N LYS A 107 -8.62 -7.48 14.96
CA LYS A 107 -9.33 -6.31 15.48
C LYS A 107 -8.46 -5.04 15.46
N LEU A 108 -7.14 -5.20 15.45
CA LEU A 108 -6.20 -4.07 15.42
C LEU A 108 -6.10 -3.43 14.02
N HIS A 109 -6.59 -4.10 12.97
CA HIS A 109 -6.67 -3.53 11.62
C HIS A 109 -7.72 -2.43 11.48
N LYS A 110 -8.56 -2.16 12.49
CA LYS A 110 -9.50 -1.03 12.41
C LYS A 110 -8.75 0.30 12.22
N PRO A 111 -9.35 1.29 11.53
CA PRO A 111 -8.66 2.55 11.23
C PRO A 111 -8.08 3.28 12.46
N SER A 112 -8.76 3.18 13.60
CA SER A 112 -8.33 3.84 14.86
C SER A 112 -7.10 3.21 15.52
N THR A 113 -6.79 1.94 15.25
CA THR A 113 -5.64 1.24 15.85
C THR A 113 -4.61 0.80 14.82
N ILE A 114 -4.86 1.03 13.52
CA ILE A 114 -3.88 0.69 12.51
C ILE A 114 -2.56 1.41 12.81
N ASP A 115 -1.49 0.65 12.70
CA ASP A 115 -0.14 1.11 12.96
C ASP A 115 0.81 0.45 11.99
N PHE A 116 1.26 1.20 10.99
CA PHE A 116 2.19 0.76 9.96
C PHE A 116 3.47 1.60 10.00
N ILE A 117 3.79 2.17 11.16
CA ILE A 117 5.04 2.91 11.38
C ILE A 117 6.04 1.96 12.03
N PRO A 118 7.24 1.82 11.47
CA PRO A 118 8.26 0.96 12.05
C PRO A 118 8.75 1.52 13.39
N ASP A 119 9.06 0.62 14.32
CA ASP A 119 9.74 0.96 15.56
C ASP A 119 11.18 1.46 15.29
N GLU A 120 11.69 2.34 16.17
CA GLU A 120 13.02 2.92 16.01
C GLU A 120 14.15 1.86 16.10
N THR A 121 13.91 0.70 16.71
CA THR A 121 14.88 -0.40 16.79
C THR A 121 15.33 -0.93 15.43
N ILE A 122 14.47 -0.88 14.40
CA ILE A 122 14.76 -1.37 13.04
C ILE A 122 15.05 -0.24 12.04
N ARG A 123 15.14 1.01 12.52
CA ARG A 123 15.33 2.19 11.66
C ARG A 123 16.57 2.09 10.78
N LYS A 124 17.70 1.69 11.34
CA LYS A 124 18.98 1.65 10.61
C LYS A 124 18.95 0.64 9.46
N GLU A 125 18.32 -0.51 9.69
CA GLU A 125 18.13 -1.53 8.67
C GLU A 125 17.20 -1.05 7.56
N LEU A 126 16.09 -0.41 7.91
CA LEU A 126 15.14 0.14 6.94
C LEU A 126 15.72 1.31 6.15
N GLU A 127 16.45 2.22 6.80
CA GLU A 127 17.12 3.33 6.09
C GLU A 127 18.11 2.79 5.04
N LYS A 128 18.88 1.74 5.39
CA LYS A 128 19.78 1.07 4.45
C LYS A 128 19.03 0.34 3.32
N ASP A 129 17.88 -0.29 3.60
CA ASP A 129 17.02 -0.88 2.58
C ASP A 129 16.50 0.19 1.61
N TYR A 130 16.08 1.34 2.15
CA TYR A 130 15.56 2.45 1.36
C TYR A 130 16.65 3.09 0.49
N SER A 131 17.86 3.33 1.01
CA SER A 131 18.96 3.88 0.20
C SER A 131 19.28 3.01 -1.01
N LYS A 132 19.32 1.67 -0.84
CA LYS A 132 19.52 0.75 -1.98
C LYS A 132 18.40 0.87 -3.01
N MET A 133 17.17 1.06 -2.54
CA MET A 133 16.02 1.26 -3.42
C MET A 133 16.12 2.58 -4.20
N GLN A 134 16.51 3.67 -3.53
CA GLN A 134 16.72 4.97 -4.16
C GLN A 134 17.79 4.90 -5.25
N GLU A 135 18.90 4.20 -4.99
CA GLU A 135 20.01 4.05 -5.94
C GLU A 135 19.64 3.17 -7.16
N SER A 136 18.85 2.11 -6.95
CA SER A 136 18.68 1.05 -7.96
C SER A 136 17.34 1.06 -8.70
N PHE A 137 16.30 1.68 -8.13
CA PHE A 137 14.92 1.55 -8.64
C PHE A 137 14.17 2.86 -8.83
N ILE A 138 14.56 3.95 -8.15
CA ILE A 138 13.83 5.21 -8.24
C ILE A 138 14.49 6.12 -9.25
N TYR A 139 13.77 6.42 -10.34
CA TYR A 139 14.17 7.41 -11.32
C TYR A 139 13.70 8.80 -10.87
N GLY A 140 14.64 9.74 -10.72
CA GLY A 140 14.34 11.12 -10.34
C GLY A 140 14.40 11.38 -8.83
N HIS A 141 13.67 12.39 -8.37
CA HIS A 141 13.68 12.80 -6.97
C HIS A 141 12.92 11.80 -6.09
N SER A 142 13.55 11.40 -4.97
CA SER A 142 12.92 10.64 -3.89
C SER A 142 13.08 11.40 -2.58
N LEU A 143 12.13 11.16 -1.66
CA LEU A 143 12.19 11.72 -0.31
C LEU A 143 13.39 11.12 0.45
N SER A 144 13.88 11.83 1.46
CA SER A 144 14.71 11.19 2.49
C SER A 144 13.89 10.16 3.28
N TYR A 145 14.57 9.25 3.98
CA TYR A 145 13.90 8.27 4.84
C TYR A 145 13.01 8.96 5.89
N ASP A 146 13.49 10.04 6.49
CA ASP A 146 12.75 10.78 7.52
C ASP A 146 11.48 11.44 6.96
N GLU A 147 11.57 12.02 5.76
CA GLU A 147 10.40 12.57 5.06
C GLU A 147 9.40 11.48 4.66
N LEU A 148 9.88 10.32 4.21
CA LEU A 148 9.03 9.16 3.93
C LEU A 148 8.27 8.72 5.20
N ILE A 149 8.95 8.59 6.33
CA ILE A 149 8.31 8.26 7.62
C ILE A 149 7.32 9.34 8.05
N ALA A 150 7.63 10.62 7.85
CA ALA A 150 6.71 11.72 8.16
C ALA A 150 5.41 11.61 7.33
N ARG A 151 5.52 11.26 6.05
CA ARG A 151 4.37 11.04 5.16
C ARG A 151 3.53 9.83 5.57
N LEU A 152 4.16 8.73 5.98
CA LEU A 152 3.42 7.59 6.52
C LEU A 152 2.70 7.93 7.84
N LYS A 153 3.32 8.70 8.73
CA LYS A 153 2.68 9.18 9.96
C LYS A 153 1.47 10.07 9.65
N GLU A 154 1.60 10.97 8.69
CA GLU A 154 0.48 11.77 8.20
C GLU A 154 -0.67 10.88 7.72
N LEU A 155 -0.37 9.86 6.91
CA LEU A 155 -1.38 8.92 6.43
C LEU A 155 -2.04 8.15 7.58
N GLN A 156 -1.27 7.70 8.57
CA GLN A 156 -1.82 7.00 9.72
C GLN A 156 -2.84 7.86 10.47
N GLU A 157 -2.56 9.15 10.66
CA GLU A 157 -3.52 10.06 11.29
C GLU A 157 -4.76 10.26 10.41
N ARG A 158 -4.62 10.27 9.08
CA ARG A 158 -5.79 10.26 8.17
C ARG A 158 -6.66 9.02 8.40
N PHE A 159 -6.08 7.82 8.50
CA PHE A 159 -6.84 6.60 8.85
C PHE A 159 -7.54 6.74 10.20
N ARG A 160 -6.83 7.21 11.22
CA ARG A 160 -7.38 7.35 12.58
C ARG A 160 -8.47 8.41 12.70
N SER A 161 -8.54 9.33 11.74
CA SER A 161 -9.60 10.35 11.64
C SER A 161 -10.84 9.90 10.86
N LEU A 162 -10.82 8.70 10.25
CA LEU A 162 -11.96 8.20 9.49
C LEU A 162 -13.18 8.02 10.40
N THR A 163 -14.33 8.44 9.89
CA THR A 163 -15.64 8.23 10.48
C THR A 163 -16.48 7.49 9.47
N TRP A 164 -16.70 6.20 9.69
CA TRP A 164 -17.58 5.41 8.83
C TRP A 164 -19.02 5.55 9.32
N GLU A 165 -19.97 5.75 8.41
CA GLU A 165 -21.39 5.91 8.74
C GLU A 165 -22.01 4.61 9.29
N ILE A 166 -21.38 3.47 9.01
CA ILE A 166 -21.77 2.14 9.47
C ILE A 166 -20.71 1.66 10.46
N GLU A 167 -21.10 1.40 11.70
CA GLU A 167 -20.24 0.70 12.65
C GLU A 167 -20.02 -0.74 12.15
N SER A 168 -18.76 -1.08 11.93
CA SER A 168 -18.36 -2.44 11.59
C SER A 168 -18.62 -3.39 12.75
N GLU A 169 -19.42 -4.45 12.53
CA GLU A 169 -19.55 -5.54 13.50
C GLU A 169 -18.33 -6.46 13.53
N PHE A 170 -17.40 -6.31 12.58
CA PHE A 170 -16.23 -7.17 12.42
C PHE A 170 -15.07 -6.77 13.36
N PHE A 171 -14.84 -5.46 13.55
CA PHE A 171 -13.72 -4.91 14.32
C PHE A 171 -13.96 -4.87 15.84
#